data_AF-A0A662T9C1-F1
#
_entry.id   AF-A0A662T9C1-F1
#
_cell.length_a   1.000
_cell.length_b   1.000
_cell.length_c   1.000
_cell.angle_alpha   90.00
_cell.angle_beta   90.00
_cell.angle_gamma   90.00
#
_symmetry.space_group_name_H-M   'P 1'
#
loop_
_entity.id
_entity.type
_entity.pdbx_description
1 polymer ?
#
loop_
_entity_poly.entity_id
_entity_poly.type
_entity_poly.pdbx_seq_one_letter_code
_entity_poly.pdbx_strand_id
1 'polypeptide(L)'
;MSKIRRPAVAGYFYPRDPGELINYISTLFKKGPGEPKPVIKSERNIIGIVSPHAGYMYSGWIAAYGYYHVAADGLPKNIILIGPNHTGLGTAISVYPGDYWETPLGIVQVNVSLGKGIAEYHDLISLDEDAHFNEHSLEVQIPFIQFLYRGLDLEYKILPITMMLQNIEAAKILGEAIYRYIKDSFNDYLIIASTDFTHYEPAESARRKDKYVIDAILNCDPEALINNVYMHDVSMCGYGPVATLLYVGKLLGR
;
A
#
# COMPACT_ATOMS: atom_id res chain seq x y z
N MET A 1 -22.06 -6.26 16.41
CA MET A 1 -22.17 -5.56 15.11
C MET A 1 -20.79 -5.59 14.48
N SER A 2 -20.70 -5.80 13.16
CA SER A 2 -19.40 -5.74 12.46
C SER A 2 -18.86 -4.31 12.48
N LYS A 3 -17.54 -4.15 12.64
CA LYS A 3 -16.85 -2.85 12.58
C LYS A 3 -16.47 -2.55 11.12
N ILE A 4 -16.92 -1.40 10.62
CA ILE A 4 -16.71 -0.97 9.24
C ILE A 4 -16.08 0.42 9.22
N ARG A 5 -14.90 0.56 8.61
CA ARG A 5 -14.31 1.88 8.32
C ARG A 5 -15.01 2.47 7.10
N ARG A 6 -15.64 3.64 7.26
CA ARG A 6 -16.25 4.41 6.17
C ARG A 6 -15.18 5.17 5.37
N PRO A 7 -15.41 5.47 4.08
CA PRO A 7 -14.46 6.23 3.29
C PRO A 7 -14.34 7.66 3.81
N ALA A 8 -13.12 8.11 4.06
CA ALA A 8 -12.82 9.46 4.57
C ALA A 8 -12.62 10.47 3.43
N VAL A 9 -12.20 10.03 2.24
CA VAL A 9 -11.80 10.93 1.14
C VAL A 9 -12.59 10.76 -0.16
N ALA A 10 -13.67 9.97 -0.16
CA ALA A 10 -14.59 9.84 -1.29
C ALA A 10 -15.29 11.17 -1.63
N GLY A 11 -15.14 11.61 -2.87
CA GLY A 11 -15.57 12.92 -3.36
C GLY A 11 -14.48 14.00 -3.32
N TYR A 12 -13.30 13.70 -2.75
CA TYR A 12 -12.16 14.61 -2.67
C TYR A 12 -10.94 14.06 -3.41
N PHE A 13 -10.52 12.83 -3.08
CA PHE A 13 -9.35 12.19 -3.71
C PHE A 13 -9.74 11.35 -4.92
N TYR A 14 -10.97 10.85 -4.95
CA TYR A 14 -11.55 10.07 -6.03
C TYR A 14 -13.09 10.26 -6.05
N PRO A 15 -13.77 10.01 -7.18
CA PRO A 15 -15.22 10.19 -7.29
C PRO A 15 -16.02 9.41 -6.23
N ARG A 16 -17.11 10.02 -5.72
CA ARG A 16 -18.02 9.37 -4.77
C ARG A 16 -19.04 8.48 -5.46
N ASP A 17 -19.41 8.77 -6.70
CA ASP A 17 -20.33 7.93 -7.47
C ASP A 17 -19.61 6.65 -7.95
N PRO A 18 -20.16 5.45 -7.74
CA PRO A 18 -19.51 4.20 -8.14
C PRO A 18 -19.27 4.08 -9.64
N GLY A 19 -20.22 4.54 -10.47
CA GLY A 19 -20.12 4.48 -11.93
C GLY A 19 -19.05 5.44 -12.45
N GLU A 20 -19.02 6.66 -11.93
CA GLU A 20 -17.97 7.64 -12.20
C GLU A 20 -16.60 7.11 -11.76
N LEU A 21 -16.48 6.51 -10.58
CA LEU A 21 -15.23 5.97 -10.06
C LEU A 21 -14.68 4.85 -10.96
N ILE A 22 -15.52 3.90 -11.39
CA ILE A 22 -15.14 2.83 -12.31
C ILE A 22 -14.64 3.42 -13.64
N ASN A 23 -15.41 4.35 -14.23
CA ASN A 23 -15.03 4.98 -15.48
C ASN A 23 -13.73 5.77 -15.34
N TYR A 24 -13.56 6.47 -14.22
CA TYR A 24 -12.37 7.26 -13.96
C TYR A 24 -11.13 6.39 -13.81
N ILE A 25 -11.20 5.29 -13.04
CA ILE A 25 -10.10 4.31 -12.94
C ILE A 25 -9.76 3.71 -14.31
N SER A 26 -10.77 3.35 -15.13
CA SER A 26 -10.55 2.89 -16.51
C SER A 26 -9.80 3.92 -17.35
N THR A 27 -10.16 5.21 -17.26
CA THR A 27 -9.45 6.30 -17.93
C THR A 27 -8.01 6.46 -17.43
N LEU A 28 -7.75 6.29 -16.12
CA LEU A 28 -6.40 6.35 -15.56
C LEU A 28 -5.51 5.23 -16.12
N PHE A 29 -6.03 4.02 -16.23
CA PHE A 29 -5.36 2.91 -16.91
C PHE A 29 -5.07 3.24 -18.38
N LYS A 30 -6.07 3.74 -19.12
CA LYS A 30 -5.90 4.14 -20.55
C LYS A 30 -4.88 5.27 -20.74
N LYS A 31 -4.78 6.19 -19.79
CA LYS A 31 -3.79 7.27 -19.78
C LYS A 31 -2.37 6.76 -19.47
N GLY A 32 -2.26 5.73 -18.64
CA GLY A 32 -1.01 5.10 -18.24
C GLY A 32 -0.70 3.84 -19.06
N PRO A 33 -0.67 2.65 -18.45
CA PRO A 33 -0.17 1.42 -19.06
C PRO A 33 -1.13 0.73 -20.05
N GLY A 34 -2.36 1.21 -20.19
CA GLY A 34 -3.44 0.55 -20.94
C GLY A 34 -4.38 -0.26 -20.05
N GLU A 35 -5.38 -0.89 -20.66
CA GLU A 35 -6.40 -1.67 -19.93
C GLU A 35 -5.77 -2.91 -19.26
N PRO A 36 -5.96 -3.10 -17.93
CA PRO A 36 -5.43 -4.26 -17.23
C PRO A 36 -6.16 -5.53 -17.68
N LYS A 37 -5.44 -6.65 -17.69
CA LYS A 37 -5.99 -7.98 -17.97
C LYS A 37 -5.75 -8.90 -16.78
N PRO A 38 -6.59 -8.82 -15.74
CA PRO A 38 -6.46 -9.67 -14.56
C PRO A 38 -6.43 -11.14 -14.92
N VAL A 39 -5.47 -11.87 -14.36
CA VAL A 39 -5.38 -13.33 -14.46
C VAL A 39 -5.43 -13.96 -13.07
N ILE A 40 -6.01 -15.16 -13.00
CA ILE A 40 -5.97 -15.99 -11.78
C ILE A 40 -4.91 -17.06 -12.03
N LYS A 41 -3.78 -16.96 -11.33
CA LYS A 41 -2.64 -17.88 -11.43
C LYS A 41 -2.16 -18.27 -10.03
N SER A 42 -1.67 -19.50 -9.90
CA SER A 42 -1.09 -20.01 -8.66
C SER A 42 0.36 -19.56 -8.45
N GLU A 43 1.07 -19.24 -9.53
CA GLU A 43 2.46 -18.80 -9.51
C GLU A 43 2.54 -17.33 -9.88
N ARG A 44 3.16 -16.54 -9.01
CA ARG A 44 3.34 -15.09 -9.10
C ARG A 44 4.79 -14.73 -8.83
N ASN A 45 5.23 -13.59 -9.36
CA ASN A 45 6.59 -13.09 -9.17
C ASN A 45 6.62 -11.79 -8.37
N ILE A 46 5.52 -11.03 -8.35
CA ILE A 46 5.47 -9.72 -7.71
C ILE A 46 5.11 -9.88 -6.22
N ILE A 47 6.10 -9.62 -5.35
CA ILE A 47 5.91 -9.57 -3.89
C ILE A 47 5.08 -8.35 -3.50
N GLY A 48 5.35 -7.21 -4.12
CA GLY A 48 4.71 -5.96 -3.79
C GLY A 48 4.96 -4.85 -4.79
N ILE A 49 4.24 -3.75 -4.63
CA ILE A 49 4.38 -2.53 -5.42
C ILE A 49 4.55 -1.32 -4.51
N VAL A 50 5.30 -0.33 -4.99
CA VAL A 50 5.33 1.03 -4.44
C VAL A 50 4.29 1.86 -5.20
N SER A 51 3.33 2.46 -4.50
CA SER A 51 2.19 3.15 -5.12
C SER A 51 1.93 4.52 -4.48
N PRO A 52 1.68 5.57 -5.28
CA PRO A 52 1.35 6.90 -4.75
C PRO A 52 -0.05 6.96 -4.16
N HIS A 53 -0.29 7.97 -3.31
CA HIS A 53 -1.57 8.17 -2.64
C HIS A 53 -2.13 9.61 -2.66
N ALA A 54 -1.53 10.52 -3.44
CA ALA A 54 -2.21 11.76 -3.80
C ALA A 54 -3.58 11.49 -4.47
N GLY A 55 -4.42 12.51 -4.54
CA GLY A 55 -5.70 12.44 -5.25
C GLY A 55 -5.51 11.95 -6.70
N TYR A 56 -6.46 11.15 -7.19
CA TYR A 56 -6.36 10.43 -8.47
C TYR A 56 -6.08 11.34 -9.67
N MET A 57 -6.53 12.59 -9.62
CA MET A 57 -6.25 13.60 -10.63
C MET A 57 -4.75 13.87 -10.81
N TYR A 58 -3.95 13.69 -9.77
CA TYR A 58 -2.50 13.94 -9.77
C TYR A 58 -1.71 12.66 -10.06
N SER A 59 -1.97 11.59 -9.29
CA SER A 59 -1.12 10.40 -9.25
C SER A 59 -1.78 9.12 -9.76
N GLY A 60 -3.09 9.13 -10.02
CA GLY A 60 -3.83 7.89 -10.30
C GLY A 60 -3.35 7.15 -11.56
N TRP A 61 -2.93 7.88 -12.60
CA TRP A 61 -2.39 7.26 -13.83
C TRP A 61 -0.97 6.70 -13.64
N ILE A 62 -0.23 7.20 -12.64
CA ILE A 62 1.05 6.62 -12.20
C ILE A 62 0.78 5.34 -11.40
N ALA A 63 -0.13 5.39 -10.42
CA ALA A 63 -0.52 4.21 -9.64
C ALA A 63 -0.96 3.05 -10.54
N ALA A 64 -1.68 3.35 -11.63
CA ALA A 64 -2.14 2.36 -12.60
C ALA A 64 -1.03 1.45 -13.15
N TYR A 65 0.23 1.91 -13.26
CA TYR A 65 1.35 1.07 -13.73
C TYR A 65 1.60 -0.13 -12.80
N GLY A 66 1.65 0.10 -11.48
CA GLY A 66 1.85 -0.98 -10.51
C GLY A 66 0.71 -2.00 -10.56
N TYR A 67 -0.53 -1.50 -10.54
CA TYR A 67 -1.73 -2.34 -10.61
C TYR A 67 -1.84 -3.11 -11.94
N TYR A 68 -1.40 -2.53 -13.06
CA TYR A 68 -1.37 -3.21 -14.35
C TYR A 68 -0.46 -4.44 -14.34
N HIS A 69 0.74 -4.31 -13.75
CA HIS A 69 1.65 -5.44 -13.61
C HIS A 69 1.14 -6.50 -12.63
N VAL A 70 0.53 -6.09 -11.53
CA VAL A 70 -0.16 -7.02 -10.59
C VAL A 70 -1.24 -7.80 -11.30
N ALA A 71 -2.08 -7.14 -12.11
CA ALA A 71 -3.15 -7.80 -12.85
C ALA A 71 -2.62 -8.89 -13.80
N ALA A 72 -1.48 -8.65 -14.46
CA ALA A 72 -0.87 -9.59 -15.41
C ALA A 72 -0.09 -10.73 -14.72
N ASP A 73 0.49 -10.47 -13.55
CA ASP A 73 1.24 -11.45 -12.77
C ASP A 73 0.31 -12.47 -12.09
N GLY A 74 -0.83 -12.00 -11.57
CA GLY A 74 -1.85 -12.82 -10.93
C GLY A 74 -2.43 -12.11 -9.72
N LEU A 75 -3.74 -12.27 -9.48
CA LEU A 75 -4.39 -11.64 -8.33
C LEU A 75 -4.29 -12.51 -7.06
N PRO A 76 -3.68 -12.01 -5.97
CA PRO A 76 -3.56 -12.73 -4.69
C PRO A 76 -4.87 -12.76 -3.87
N LYS A 77 -4.86 -13.53 -2.78
CA LYS A 77 -6.01 -13.59 -1.84
C LYS A 77 -5.86 -12.62 -0.67
N ASN A 78 -4.64 -12.20 -0.35
CA ASN A 78 -4.35 -11.33 0.79
C ASN A 78 -3.53 -10.13 0.33
N ILE A 79 -4.02 -8.93 0.60
CA ILE A 79 -3.36 -7.69 0.18
C ILE A 79 -3.01 -6.89 1.44
N ILE A 80 -1.72 -6.82 1.76
CA ILE A 80 -1.21 -6.05 2.89
C ILE A 80 -0.96 -4.63 2.40
N LEU A 81 -1.65 -3.66 2.98
CA LEU A 81 -1.53 -2.25 2.66
C LEU A 81 -0.69 -1.59 3.76
N ILE A 82 0.47 -1.04 3.41
CA ILE A 82 1.35 -0.37 4.36
C ILE A 82 1.51 1.07 3.91
N GLY A 83 1.32 2.03 4.81
CA GLY A 83 1.33 3.44 4.45
C GLY A 83 1.73 4.31 5.62
N PRO A 84 2.12 5.57 5.36
CA PRO A 84 2.41 6.51 6.43
C PRO A 84 1.15 6.89 7.19
N ASN A 85 1.37 7.48 8.37
CA ASN A 85 0.35 8.13 9.17
C ASN A 85 0.51 9.65 9.11
N HIS A 86 -0.37 10.31 8.34
CA HIS A 86 -0.47 11.76 8.21
C HIS A 86 -1.33 12.41 9.29
N THR A 87 -2.22 11.64 9.92
CA THR A 87 -3.13 12.17 10.95
C THR A 87 -2.44 12.43 12.28
N GLY A 88 -1.34 11.72 12.56
CA GLY A 88 -0.67 11.74 13.87
C GLY A 88 -1.46 11.02 14.97
N LEU A 89 -2.51 10.28 14.63
CA LEU A 89 -3.32 9.52 15.59
C LEU A 89 -2.85 8.07 15.71
N GLY A 90 -2.96 7.52 16.91
CA GLY A 90 -2.69 6.11 17.21
C GLY A 90 -1.24 5.77 17.51
N THR A 91 -0.91 4.48 17.42
CA THR A 91 0.38 3.91 17.84
C THR A 91 1.48 3.97 16.77
N ALA A 92 2.71 3.59 17.15
CA ALA A 92 3.90 3.63 16.29
C ALA A 92 3.72 2.88 14.96
N ILE A 93 3.23 1.63 15.02
CA ILE A 93 2.78 0.85 13.87
C ILE A 93 1.39 0.31 14.20
N SER A 94 0.39 0.77 13.46
CA SER A 94 -1.02 0.56 13.78
C SER A 94 -1.67 -0.38 12.77
N VAL A 95 -2.07 -1.56 13.22
CA VAL A 95 -2.80 -2.57 12.43
C VAL A 95 -4.30 -2.41 12.66
N TYR A 96 -5.07 -2.25 11.59
CA TYR A 96 -6.51 -2.05 11.71
C TYR A 96 -7.22 -3.29 12.27
N PRO A 97 -7.99 -3.19 13.37
CA PRO A 97 -8.62 -4.35 14.02
C PRO A 97 -10.06 -4.64 13.57
N GLY A 98 -10.68 -3.75 12.78
CA GLY A 98 -12.07 -3.88 12.36
C GLY A 98 -12.26 -4.87 11.21
N ASP A 99 -13.51 -5.24 10.94
CA ASP A 99 -13.86 -6.35 10.04
C ASP A 99 -13.85 -5.97 8.56
N TYR A 100 -14.21 -4.73 8.24
CA TYR A 100 -14.39 -4.27 6.86
C TYR A 100 -13.94 -2.82 6.67
N TRP A 101 -13.58 -2.51 5.42
CA TRP A 101 -13.51 -1.15 4.90
C TRP A 101 -14.55 -0.97 3.80
N GLU A 102 -15.10 0.23 3.70
CA GLU A 102 -16.06 0.59 2.65
C GLU A 102 -15.45 1.64 1.71
N THR A 103 -15.72 1.47 0.42
CA THR A 103 -15.51 2.50 -0.61
C THR A 103 -16.80 2.63 -1.44
N PRO A 104 -16.88 3.58 -2.38
CA PRO A 104 -17.98 3.61 -3.33
C PRO A 104 -18.17 2.32 -4.15
N LEU A 105 -17.12 1.50 -4.33
CA LEU A 105 -17.21 0.23 -5.07
C LEU A 105 -17.67 -0.94 -4.19
N GLY A 106 -17.99 -0.70 -2.93
CA GLY A 106 -18.52 -1.68 -1.98
C GLY A 106 -17.58 -1.94 -0.81
N ILE A 107 -17.92 -2.97 -0.04
CA ILE A 107 -17.17 -3.38 1.15
C ILE A 107 -16.06 -4.37 0.79
N VAL A 108 -14.95 -4.30 1.51
CA VAL A 108 -13.83 -5.24 1.43
C VAL A 108 -13.52 -5.78 2.82
N GLN A 109 -13.34 -7.09 2.92
CA GLN A 109 -13.05 -7.76 4.19
C GLN A 109 -11.60 -7.54 4.62
N VAL A 110 -11.40 -7.29 5.90
CA VAL A 110 -10.08 -7.23 6.53
C VAL A 110 -9.66 -8.62 7.02
N ASN A 111 -8.40 -8.99 6.80
CA ASN A 111 -7.82 -10.21 7.36
C ASN A 111 -7.43 -9.99 8.84
N VAL A 112 -8.43 -9.94 9.71
CA VAL A 112 -8.26 -9.66 11.15
C VAL A 112 -7.35 -10.71 11.83
N SER A 113 -7.42 -11.98 11.42
CA SER A 113 -6.55 -13.03 11.97
C SER A 113 -5.07 -12.79 11.66
N LEU A 114 -4.75 -12.39 10.42
CA LEU A 114 -3.38 -12.02 10.04
C LEU A 114 -2.93 -10.77 10.80
N GLY A 115 -3.82 -9.77 10.92
CA GLY A 115 -3.53 -8.55 11.65
C GLY A 115 -3.18 -8.78 13.12
N LYS A 116 -3.95 -9.62 13.81
CA LYS A 116 -3.67 -10.03 15.20
C LYS A 116 -2.31 -10.73 15.32
N GLY A 117 -2.03 -11.67 14.42
CA GLY A 117 -0.76 -12.39 14.42
C GLY A 117 0.46 -11.49 14.18
N ILE A 118 0.33 -10.50 13.30
CA ILE A 118 1.39 -9.50 13.05
C ILE A 118 1.57 -8.58 14.27
N ALA A 119 0.49 -8.16 14.92
CA ALA A 119 0.56 -7.33 16.13
C ALA A 119 1.19 -8.05 17.33
N GLU A 120 1.04 -9.37 17.44
CA GLU A 120 1.69 -10.17 18.49
C GLU A 120 3.21 -10.32 18.32
N TYR A 121 3.77 -9.90 17.19
CA TYR A 121 5.18 -10.09 16.88
C TYR A 121 6.11 -9.22 17.74
N HIS A 122 5.73 -7.97 18.01
CA HIS A 122 6.57 -6.99 18.71
C HIS A 122 5.75 -5.85 19.29
N ASP A 123 6.14 -5.31 20.44
CA ASP A 123 5.47 -4.22 21.17
C ASP A 123 5.31 -2.90 20.39
N LEU A 124 6.01 -2.75 19.25
CA LEU A 124 5.90 -1.57 18.38
C LEU A 124 4.67 -1.66 17.45
N ILE A 125 4.14 -2.87 17.27
CA ILE A 125 3.01 -3.16 16.39
C ILE A 125 1.80 -3.39 17.27
N SER A 126 0.74 -2.62 17.06
CA SER A 126 -0.46 -2.71 17.90
C SER A 126 -1.72 -2.69 17.06
N LEU A 127 -2.77 -3.30 17.59
CA LEU A 127 -4.12 -3.17 17.05
C LEU A 127 -4.66 -1.79 17.41
N ASP A 128 -4.97 -0.98 16.39
CA ASP A 128 -5.37 0.41 16.58
C ASP A 128 -6.35 0.80 15.46
N GLU A 129 -7.53 1.28 15.87
CA GLU A 129 -8.59 1.73 14.97
C GLU A 129 -8.48 3.24 14.66
N ASP A 130 -8.02 4.03 15.63
CA ASP A 130 -8.00 5.49 15.58
C ASP A 130 -7.01 5.99 14.53
N ALA A 131 -5.87 5.31 14.39
CA ALA A 131 -4.86 5.61 13.37
C ALA A 131 -5.38 5.52 11.92
N HIS A 132 -6.50 4.83 11.71
CA HIS A 132 -7.07 4.60 10.38
C HIS A 132 -8.26 5.49 10.08
N PHE A 133 -8.90 6.09 11.09
CA PHE A 133 -10.23 6.68 10.94
C PHE A 133 -10.32 7.74 9.82
N ASN A 134 -9.32 8.63 9.75
CA ASN A 134 -9.22 9.67 8.72
C ASN A 134 -7.97 9.53 7.82
N GLU A 135 -7.22 8.44 7.94
CA GLU A 135 -5.95 8.26 7.21
C GLU A 135 -6.21 7.81 5.77
N HIS A 136 -5.76 8.60 4.80
CA HIS A 136 -6.10 8.41 3.39
C HIS A 136 -5.09 7.52 2.63
N SER A 137 -3.86 7.38 3.11
CA SER A 137 -2.76 6.77 2.36
C SER A 137 -3.07 5.33 1.88
N LEU A 138 -3.85 4.58 2.65
CA LEU A 138 -4.27 3.22 2.33
C LEU A 138 -5.62 3.17 1.60
N GLU A 139 -6.55 4.08 1.94
CA GLU A 139 -7.91 4.09 1.39
C GLU A 139 -7.89 4.26 -0.13
N VAL A 140 -7.04 5.16 -0.63
CA VAL A 140 -6.95 5.46 -2.07
C VAL A 140 -6.41 4.29 -2.90
N GLN A 141 -5.81 3.28 -2.27
CA GLN A 141 -5.36 2.06 -2.95
C GLN A 141 -6.53 1.09 -3.21
N ILE A 142 -7.57 1.13 -2.36
CA ILE A 142 -8.64 0.12 -2.36
C ILE A 142 -9.51 0.15 -3.62
N PRO A 143 -9.91 1.32 -4.18
CA PRO A 143 -10.69 1.31 -5.41
C PRO A 143 -9.94 0.71 -6.61
N PHE A 144 -8.62 0.89 -6.72
CA PHE A 144 -7.82 0.21 -7.74
C PHE A 144 -7.87 -1.31 -7.57
N ILE A 145 -7.75 -1.80 -6.33
CA ILE A 145 -7.87 -3.21 -6.02
C ILE A 145 -9.26 -3.71 -6.42
N GLN A 146 -10.34 -3.12 -5.90
CA GLN A 146 -11.71 -3.51 -6.22
C GLN A 146 -11.98 -3.52 -7.73
N PHE A 147 -11.43 -2.56 -8.47
CA PHE A 147 -11.54 -2.50 -9.92
C PHE A 147 -10.92 -3.73 -10.62
N LEU A 148 -9.75 -4.19 -10.16
CA LEU A 148 -9.07 -5.37 -10.73
C LEU A 148 -9.81 -6.68 -10.46
N TYR A 149 -10.47 -6.81 -9.30
CA TYR A 149 -11.19 -8.03 -8.92
C TYR A 149 -12.64 -8.06 -9.41
N ARG A 150 -13.13 -6.95 -9.98
CA ARG A 150 -14.52 -6.82 -10.40
C ARG A 150 -14.91 -7.88 -11.44
N GLY A 151 -15.99 -8.60 -11.14
CA GLY A 151 -16.54 -9.62 -12.05
C GLY A 151 -15.77 -10.94 -12.05
N LEU A 152 -14.81 -11.11 -11.15
CA LEU A 152 -14.10 -12.37 -10.94
C LEU A 152 -14.72 -13.14 -9.78
N ASP A 153 -14.79 -14.47 -9.91
CA ASP A 153 -15.14 -15.37 -8.80
C ASP A 153 -13.89 -15.65 -7.95
N LEU A 154 -13.36 -14.59 -7.32
CA LEU A 154 -12.16 -14.64 -6.50
C LEU A 154 -12.37 -13.78 -5.25
N GLU A 155 -12.42 -14.43 -4.10
CA GLU A 155 -12.42 -13.73 -2.81
C GLU A 155 -11.01 -13.26 -2.44
N TYR A 156 -10.93 -12.05 -1.90
CA TYR A 156 -9.70 -11.47 -1.37
C TYR A 156 -9.98 -10.67 -0.10
N LYS A 157 -8.93 -10.48 0.70
CA LYS A 157 -8.95 -9.68 1.93
C LYS A 157 -7.83 -8.67 1.91
N ILE A 158 -8.04 -7.55 2.59
CA ILE A 158 -6.99 -6.55 2.83
C ILE A 158 -6.47 -6.62 4.27
N LEU A 159 -5.26 -6.14 4.52
CA LEU A 159 -4.76 -5.86 5.85
C LEU A 159 -4.14 -4.45 5.88
N PRO A 160 -4.85 -3.45 6.40
CA PRO A 160 -4.33 -2.09 6.54
C PRO A 160 -3.38 -1.95 7.73
N ILE A 161 -2.19 -1.39 7.48
CA ILE A 161 -1.16 -1.09 8.47
C ILE A 161 -0.63 0.33 8.24
N THR A 162 -0.77 1.21 9.22
CA THR A 162 -0.22 2.57 9.15
C THR A 162 1.05 2.68 10.00
N MET A 163 2.05 3.41 9.50
CA MET A 163 3.33 3.62 10.18
C MET A 163 3.48 5.10 10.54
N MET A 164 3.42 5.40 11.84
CA MET A 164 3.83 6.68 12.37
C MET A 164 5.35 6.70 12.60
N LEU A 165 5.90 5.63 13.17
CA LEU A 165 7.33 5.43 13.31
C LEU A 165 7.89 4.73 12.06
N GLN A 166 8.72 5.45 11.30
CA GLN A 166 9.22 4.99 9.99
C GLN A 166 10.74 4.77 9.93
N ASN A 167 11.42 4.68 11.09
CA ASN A 167 12.86 4.44 11.13
C ASN A 167 13.23 3.02 10.68
N ILE A 168 14.54 2.77 10.51
CA ILE A 168 15.10 1.49 10.05
C ILE A 168 14.62 0.32 10.92
N GLU A 169 14.67 0.47 12.24
CA GLU A 169 14.29 -0.56 13.20
C GLU A 169 12.80 -0.93 13.07
N ALA A 170 11.91 0.07 13.02
CA ALA A 170 10.47 -0.13 12.86
C ALA A 170 10.14 -0.84 11.54
N ALA A 171 10.75 -0.40 10.43
CA ALA A 171 10.55 -1.03 9.12
C ALA A 171 11.05 -2.48 9.08
N LYS A 172 12.20 -2.74 9.72
CA LYS A 172 12.77 -4.09 9.84
C LYS A 172 11.86 -5.00 10.66
N ILE A 173 11.42 -4.55 11.84
CA ILE A 173 10.52 -5.29 12.73
C ILE A 173 9.21 -5.65 12.01
N LEU A 174 8.59 -4.69 11.33
CA LEU A 174 7.37 -4.96 10.57
C LEU A 174 7.63 -5.92 9.41
N GLY A 175 8.77 -5.78 8.72
CA GLY A 175 9.14 -6.66 7.62
C GLY A 175 9.34 -8.11 8.08
N GLU A 176 10.00 -8.32 9.21
CA GLU A 176 10.18 -9.64 9.83
C GLU A 176 8.85 -10.23 10.31
N ALA A 177 7.97 -9.41 10.88
CA ALA A 177 6.62 -9.81 11.28
C ALA A 177 5.80 -10.32 10.09
N ILE A 178 5.79 -9.57 8.98
CA ILE A 178 5.08 -9.96 7.75
C ILE A 178 5.70 -11.22 7.14
N TYR A 179 7.04 -11.26 7.03
CA TYR A 179 7.77 -12.40 6.46
C TYR A 179 7.39 -13.72 7.13
N ARG A 180 7.26 -13.73 8.47
CA ARG A 180 6.87 -14.91 9.25
C ARG A 180 5.59 -15.59 8.73
N TYR A 181 4.63 -14.82 8.23
CA TYR A 181 3.35 -15.31 7.73
C TYR A 181 3.35 -15.64 6.25
N ILE A 182 4.14 -14.93 5.44
CA ILE A 182 4.07 -15.06 3.98
C ILE A 182 5.10 -16.04 3.39
N LYS A 183 6.19 -16.36 4.11
CA LYS A 183 7.34 -17.11 3.56
C LYS A 183 6.97 -18.42 2.86
N ASP A 184 5.99 -19.16 3.37
CA ASP A 184 5.60 -20.48 2.85
C ASP A 184 4.45 -20.41 1.84
N SER A 185 3.92 -19.21 1.58
CA SER A 185 2.71 -19.00 0.77
C SER A 185 2.71 -17.66 0.03
N PHE A 186 3.89 -17.15 -0.33
CA PHE A 186 4.05 -15.78 -0.82
C PHE A 186 3.15 -15.45 -2.04
N ASN A 187 2.84 -16.45 -2.88
CA ASN A 187 1.94 -16.30 -4.02
C ASN A 187 0.53 -15.81 -3.62
N ASP A 188 0.06 -16.13 -2.41
CA ASP A 188 -1.24 -15.71 -1.89
C ASP A 188 -1.25 -14.26 -1.38
N TYR A 189 -0.10 -13.57 -1.38
CA TYR A 189 0.08 -12.24 -0.79
C TYR A 189 0.58 -11.20 -1.80
N LEU A 190 0.13 -9.96 -1.64
CA LEU A 190 0.73 -8.78 -2.24
C LEU A 190 0.89 -7.70 -1.19
N ILE A 191 2.03 -7.04 -1.18
CA ILE A 191 2.28 -5.88 -0.32
C ILE A 191 2.18 -4.61 -1.17
N ILE A 192 1.36 -3.65 -0.76
CA ILE A 192 1.28 -2.33 -1.38
C ILE A 192 1.89 -1.35 -0.38
N ALA A 193 3.09 -0.87 -0.70
CA ALA A 193 3.77 0.18 0.04
C ALA A 193 3.34 1.55 -0.53
N SER A 194 2.52 2.26 0.23
CA SER A 194 1.91 3.52 -0.16
C SER A 194 2.82 4.69 0.18
N THR A 195 3.23 5.48 -0.82
CA THR A 195 4.10 6.66 -0.63
C THR A 195 4.00 7.62 -1.80
N ASP A 196 3.99 8.91 -1.51
CA ASP A 196 4.42 9.95 -2.43
C ASP A 196 5.91 10.28 -2.17
N PHE A 197 6.58 10.88 -3.17
CA PHE A 197 7.99 11.29 -3.09
C PHE A 197 8.10 12.77 -2.70
N THR A 198 9.06 13.53 -3.23
CA THR A 198 9.27 14.94 -2.83
C THR A 198 8.02 15.80 -3.03
N HIS A 199 7.57 16.45 -1.95
CA HIS A 199 6.48 17.43 -1.92
C HIS A 199 6.99 18.88 -1.99
N TYR A 200 6.20 19.76 -2.61
CA TYR A 200 6.35 21.23 -2.59
C TYR A 200 7.69 21.79 -3.12
N GLU A 201 8.37 21.05 -3.99
CA GLU A 201 9.61 21.50 -4.64
C GLU A 201 9.48 21.65 -6.16
N PRO A 202 10.33 22.48 -6.81
CA PRO A 202 10.45 22.48 -8.26
C PRO A 202 10.79 21.10 -8.80
N ALA A 203 10.20 20.74 -9.94
CA ALA A 203 10.32 19.40 -10.52
C ALA A 203 11.77 18.94 -10.75
N GLU A 204 12.68 19.85 -11.11
CA GLU A 204 14.09 19.52 -11.28
C GLU A 204 14.79 19.17 -9.95
N SER A 205 14.46 19.88 -8.87
CA SER A 205 14.97 19.57 -7.53
C SER A 205 14.43 18.22 -7.06
N ALA A 206 13.12 18.02 -7.16
CA ALA A 206 12.45 16.77 -6.82
C ALA A 206 13.08 15.58 -7.57
N ARG A 207 13.24 15.66 -8.89
CA ARG A 207 13.87 14.59 -9.68
C ARG A 207 15.28 14.23 -9.21
N ARG A 208 16.11 15.22 -8.85
CA ARG A 208 17.47 14.96 -8.35
C ARG A 208 17.45 14.27 -6.99
N LYS A 209 16.62 14.75 -6.06
CA LYS A 209 16.46 14.18 -4.71
C LYS A 209 15.85 12.78 -4.75
N ASP A 210 14.74 12.63 -5.47
CA ASP A 210 14.01 11.38 -5.63
C ASP A 210 14.88 10.29 -6.25
N LYS A 211 15.85 10.66 -7.10
CA LYS A 211 16.78 9.69 -7.67
C LYS A 211 17.55 8.91 -6.61
N TYR A 212 18.00 9.54 -5.52
CA TYR A 212 18.76 8.85 -4.46
C TYR A 212 17.93 7.74 -3.78
N VAL A 213 16.66 8.02 -3.51
CA VAL A 213 15.76 7.07 -2.86
C VAL A 213 15.25 6.01 -3.84
N ILE A 214 15.00 6.38 -5.10
CA ILE A 214 14.64 5.43 -6.17
C ILE A 214 15.79 4.45 -6.43
N ASP A 215 17.03 4.92 -6.52
CA ASP A 215 18.19 4.06 -6.74
C ASP A 215 18.37 3.06 -5.58
N ALA A 216 18.11 3.47 -4.33
CA ALA A 216 18.12 2.55 -3.19
C ALA A 216 17.01 1.48 -3.28
N ILE A 217 15.80 1.86 -3.71
CA ILE A 217 14.70 0.91 -3.96
C ILE A 217 15.09 -0.10 -5.04
N LEU A 218 15.64 0.36 -6.17
CA LEU A 218 16.05 -0.51 -7.27
C LEU A 218 17.18 -1.46 -6.89
N ASN A 219 18.03 -1.07 -5.94
CA ASN A 219 19.10 -1.91 -5.38
C ASN A 219 18.63 -2.80 -4.20
N CYS A 220 17.34 -2.77 -3.86
CA CYS A 220 16.78 -3.50 -2.72
C CYS A 220 17.52 -3.19 -1.39
N ASP A 221 17.81 -1.90 -1.16
CA ASP A 221 18.54 -1.44 0.03
C ASP A 221 17.64 -0.56 0.93
N PRO A 222 16.96 -1.15 1.94
CA PRO A 222 16.09 -0.40 2.84
C PRO A 222 16.83 0.60 3.72
N GLU A 223 18.09 0.32 4.08
CA GLU A 223 18.87 1.21 4.95
C GLU A 223 19.34 2.42 4.16
N ALA A 224 19.86 2.22 2.94
CA ALA A 224 20.21 3.31 2.04
C ALA A 224 18.98 4.18 1.69
N LEU A 225 17.80 3.57 1.51
CA LEU A 225 16.56 4.32 1.28
C LEU A 225 16.29 5.31 2.40
N ILE A 226 16.22 4.83 3.64
CA ILE A 226 15.89 5.66 4.80
C ILE A 226 17.00 6.69 5.06
N ASN A 227 18.27 6.28 4.93
CA ASN A 227 19.40 7.19 5.09
C ASN A 227 19.40 8.31 4.03
N ASN A 228 19.08 8.00 2.78
CA ASN A 228 18.99 8.98 1.69
C ASN A 228 17.83 9.97 1.90
N VAL A 229 16.70 9.52 2.47
CA VAL A 229 15.61 10.42 2.87
C VAL A 229 16.11 11.50 3.83
N TYR A 230 16.82 11.10 4.89
CA TYR A 230 17.36 12.06 5.86
C TYR A 230 18.53 12.88 5.31
N MET A 231 19.48 12.27 4.60
CA MET A 231 20.68 12.96 4.10
C MET A 231 20.38 13.98 3.00
N HIS A 232 19.38 13.72 2.16
CA HIS A 232 19.03 14.58 1.03
C HIS A 232 17.77 15.40 1.26
N ASP A 233 17.20 15.34 2.47
CA ASP A 233 15.96 16.04 2.84
C ASP A 233 14.86 15.78 1.80
N VAL A 234 14.65 14.49 1.51
CA VAL A 234 13.60 14.04 0.59
C VAL A 234 12.32 13.95 1.38
N SER A 235 11.31 14.74 1.04
CA SER A 235 10.04 14.76 1.78
C SER A 235 9.12 13.56 1.48
N MET A 236 9.68 12.44 1.02
CA MET A 236 8.97 11.18 0.80
C MET A 236 8.19 10.81 2.07
N CYS A 237 6.87 10.63 1.96
CA CYS A 237 6.03 10.46 3.15
C CYS A 237 6.03 9.03 3.69
N GLY A 238 6.17 8.01 2.83
CA GLY A 238 6.05 6.58 3.15
C GLY A 238 7.36 5.80 2.99
N TYR A 239 8.48 6.34 3.45
CA TYR A 239 9.78 5.66 3.40
C TYR A 239 9.87 4.41 4.27
N GLY A 240 9.21 4.38 5.42
CA GLY A 240 9.10 3.20 6.29
C GLY A 240 8.29 2.05 5.64
N PRO A 241 7.10 2.32 5.07
CA PRO A 241 6.35 1.36 4.28
C PRO A 241 7.16 0.73 3.13
N VAL A 242 7.91 1.54 2.37
CA VAL A 242 8.74 1.02 1.28
C VAL A 242 9.91 0.21 1.83
N ALA A 243 10.61 0.69 2.85
CA ALA A 243 11.70 -0.07 3.48
C ALA A 243 11.21 -1.41 4.04
N THR A 244 9.99 -1.46 4.60
CA THR A 244 9.34 -2.69 5.05
C THR A 244 9.18 -3.70 3.90
N LEU A 245 8.67 -3.25 2.75
CA LEU A 245 8.58 -4.09 1.55
C LEU A 245 9.95 -4.61 1.11
N LEU A 246 10.99 -3.76 1.11
CA LEU A 246 12.35 -4.17 0.75
C LEU A 246 12.92 -5.21 1.72
N TYR A 247 12.72 -5.04 3.04
CA TYR A 247 13.11 -6.05 4.03
C TYR A 247 12.42 -7.39 3.78
N VAL A 248 11.12 -7.38 3.47
CA VAL A 248 10.39 -8.60 3.12
C VAL A 248 10.98 -9.27 1.88
N GLY A 249 11.28 -8.50 0.82
CA GLY A 249 11.92 -9.03 -0.40
C GLY A 249 13.25 -9.71 -0.11
N LYS A 250 14.13 -9.04 0.66
CA LYS A 250 15.43 -9.60 1.09
C LYS A 250 15.27 -10.91 1.87
N LEU A 251 14.32 -10.98 2.80
CA LEU A 251 14.07 -12.18 3.60
C LEU A 251 13.50 -13.34 2.77
N LEU A 252 12.75 -13.05 1.71
CA LEU A 252 12.28 -14.04 0.74
C LEU A 252 13.36 -14.48 -0.25
N GLY A 253 14.51 -13.78 -0.30
CA GLY A 253 15.57 -14.02 -1.28
C GLY A 253 15.14 -13.68 -2.71
N ARG A 254 14.31 -12.64 -2.87
CA ARG A 254 13.71 -12.22 -4.13
C ARG A 254 13.92 -10.73 -4.39
#